data_AF-A0A3C0GLE3-F1
#
_entry.id   AF-A0A3C0GLE3-F1
#
_cell.length_a   1.000
_cell.length_b   1.000
_cell.length_c   1.000
_cell.angle_alpha   90.00
_cell.angle_beta   90.00
_cell.angle_gamma   90.00
#
_symmetry.space_group_name_H-M   'P 1'
#
loop_
_entity.id
_entity.type
_entity.pdbx_description
1 polymer ?
#
loop_
_entity_poly.entity_id
_entity_poly.type
_entity_poly.pdbx_seq_one_letter_code
_entity_poly.pdbx_strand_id
1 'polypeptide(L)'
;PSWYWMPDIFDKFFADFNKQTSDYYQLDKLSPAYKIFFSDDIITIGDSMSKICDEFERIEPGSSRALKKFIDKAQENYDIAINKVVLRPGLSPLELVTKETILKIDQFFKTISSQVRKSFKNPKLVSTLEFPV
;
A
#
# COMPACT_ATOMS: atom_id res chain seq x y z
N PRO A 1 -2.09 -19.88 -2.61
CA PRO A 1 -0.96 -18.94 -2.43
C PRO A 1 -1.19 -18.05 -1.20
N SER A 2 -0.29 -18.13 -0.22
CA SER A 2 -0.29 -17.25 0.96
C SER A 2 0.35 -15.91 0.62
N TRP A 3 -0.02 -14.85 1.35
CA TRP A 3 0.53 -13.51 1.12
C TRP A 3 1.80 -13.30 1.94
N TYR A 4 2.83 -12.72 1.33
CA TYR A 4 4.07 -12.28 2.00
C TYR A 4 4.17 -10.76 1.92
N TRP A 5 4.05 -10.10 3.07
CA TRP A 5 3.93 -8.64 3.17
C TRP A 5 5.22 -8.04 3.76
N MET A 6 5.55 -6.82 3.34
CA MET A 6 6.64 -6.01 3.91
C MET A 6 7.96 -6.79 3.99
N PRO A 7 8.51 -7.24 2.83
CA PRO A 7 9.73 -8.05 2.79
C PRO A 7 10.91 -7.38 3.52
N ASP A 8 10.97 -6.05 3.48
CA ASP A 8 11.98 -5.22 4.12
C ASP A 8 12.02 -5.36 5.65
N ILE A 9 10.88 -5.63 6.30
CA ILE A 9 10.85 -5.88 7.75
C ILE A 9 11.51 -7.21 8.08
N PHE A 10 11.20 -8.26 7.32
CA PHE A 10 11.84 -9.56 7.51
C PHE A 10 13.34 -9.46 7.19
N ASP A 11 13.72 -8.79 6.10
CA ASP A 11 15.13 -8.60 5.76
C ASP A 11 15.90 -7.89 6.89
N LYS A 12 15.33 -6.85 7.49
CA LYS A 12 15.91 -6.17 8.66
C LYS A 12 16.03 -7.10 9.86
N PHE A 13 14.98 -7.84 10.20
CA PHE A 13 15.00 -8.78 11.32
C PHE A 13 16.07 -9.87 11.16
N PHE A 14 16.22 -10.46 9.97
CA PHE A 14 17.27 -11.46 9.72
C PHE A 14 18.67 -10.83 9.74
N ALA A 15 18.80 -9.58 9.26
CA ALA A 15 20.06 -8.85 9.29
C ALA A 15 20.59 -8.61 10.71
N ASP A 16 19.72 -8.47 11.72
CA ASP A 16 20.13 -8.37 13.13
C ASP A 16 20.92 -9.60 13.61
N PHE A 17 20.77 -10.75 12.94
CA PHE A 17 21.50 -11.99 13.20
C PHE A 17 22.58 -12.30 12.14
N ASN A 18 22.94 -11.33 11.30
CA ASN A 18 23.82 -11.50 10.15
C ASN A 18 23.34 -12.61 9.19
N LYS A 19 22.03 -12.67 8.95
CA LYS A 19 21.38 -13.61 8.04
C LYS A 19 20.63 -12.88 6.93
N GLN A 20 20.38 -13.59 5.83
CA GLN A 20 19.48 -13.14 4.77
C GLN A 20 18.24 -14.02 4.74
N THR A 21 17.09 -13.44 4.40
CA THR A 21 15.84 -14.20 4.21
C THR A 21 15.99 -15.29 3.14
N SER A 22 16.76 -14.99 2.10
CA SER A 22 17.13 -15.91 1.02
C SER A 22 17.94 -17.13 1.46
N ASP A 23 18.57 -17.10 2.64
CA ASP A 23 19.26 -18.27 3.21
C ASP A 23 18.25 -19.35 3.65
N TYR A 24 16.98 -18.98 3.84
CA TYR A 24 15.94 -19.83 4.41
C TYR A 24 14.80 -20.14 3.44
N TYR A 25 14.48 -19.22 2.54
CA TYR A 25 13.40 -19.41 1.56
C TYR A 25 13.62 -18.61 0.29
N GLN A 26 13.08 -19.13 -0.82
CA GLN A 26 13.00 -18.42 -2.10
C GLN A 26 11.57 -17.91 -2.31
N LEU A 27 11.45 -16.68 -2.79
CA LEU A 27 10.17 -16.04 -3.06
C LEU A 27 9.99 -15.83 -4.56
N ASP A 28 8.96 -16.45 -5.12
CA ASP A 28 8.50 -16.17 -6.47
C ASP A 28 7.44 -15.08 -6.45
N LYS A 29 7.71 -13.97 -7.16
CA LYS A 29 6.74 -12.89 -7.29
C LYS A 29 5.61 -13.30 -8.23
N LEU A 30 4.38 -13.29 -7.72
CA LEU A 30 3.19 -13.61 -8.52
C LEU A 30 2.90 -12.50 -9.54
N SER A 31 2.65 -12.90 -10.79
CA SER A 31 2.17 -12.02 -11.86
C SER A 31 1.05 -12.72 -12.65
N PRO A 32 -0.20 -12.20 -12.63
CA PRO A 32 -0.66 -11.05 -11.85
C PRO A 32 -0.67 -11.31 -10.34
N ALA A 33 -0.67 -10.25 -9.54
CA ALA A 33 -0.73 -10.37 -8.09
C ALA A 33 -2.08 -10.96 -7.64
N TYR A 34 -3.18 -10.45 -8.19
CA TYR A 34 -4.52 -10.99 -7.99
C TYR A 34 -5.49 -10.50 -9.08
N LYS A 35 -6.67 -11.12 -9.15
CA LYS A 35 -7.78 -10.72 -10.03
C LYS A 35 -9.03 -10.52 -9.21
N ILE A 36 -9.80 -9.49 -9.54
CA ILE A 36 -11.11 -9.23 -8.95
C ILE A 36 -12.16 -9.53 -10.02
N PHE A 37 -13.08 -10.44 -9.71
CA PHE A 37 -14.15 -10.84 -10.59
C PHE A 37 -15.42 -10.05 -10.26
N PHE A 38 -15.87 -9.24 -11.20
CA PHE A 38 -17.19 -8.60 -11.17
C PHE A 38 -18.15 -9.41 -12.06
N SER A 39 -19.45 -9.13 -11.96
CA SER A 39 -20.47 -9.84 -12.74
C SER A 39 -20.31 -9.65 -14.26
N ASP A 40 -19.71 -8.55 -14.68
CA ASP A 40 -19.61 -8.11 -16.07
C ASP A 40 -18.18 -7.83 -16.55
N ASP A 41 -17.17 -7.89 -15.66
CA ASP A 41 -15.77 -7.59 -16.00
C ASP A 41 -14.80 -8.22 -14.98
N ILE A 42 -13.52 -8.27 -15.33
CA ILE A 42 -12.45 -8.75 -14.46
C ILE A 42 -11.39 -7.66 -14.39
N ILE A 43 -11.03 -7.24 -13.18
CA ILE A 43 -9.89 -6.36 -12.95
C ILE A 43 -8.66 -7.20 -12.60
N THR A 44 -7.58 -7.04 -13.37
CA THR A 44 -6.32 -7.75 -13.17
C THR A 44 -5.26 -6.83 -12.56
N ILE A 45 -4.91 -7.07 -11.29
CA ILE A 45 -3.87 -6.30 -10.62
C ILE A 45 -2.50 -6.92 -10.93
N GLY A 46 -1.73 -6.20 -11.75
CA GLY A 46 -0.39 -6.59 -12.16
C GLY A 46 0.63 -6.55 -11.02
N ASP A 47 1.83 -7.04 -11.30
CA ASP A 47 2.96 -7.07 -10.37
C ASP A 47 3.82 -5.79 -10.41
N SER A 48 3.48 -4.82 -11.27
CA SER A 48 4.19 -3.55 -11.40
C SER A 48 3.24 -2.37 -11.50
N MET A 49 3.69 -1.21 -11.03
CA MET A 49 2.89 0.04 -11.09
C MET A 49 2.40 0.35 -12.51
N SER A 50 3.22 0.09 -13.53
CA SER A 50 2.81 0.29 -14.93
C SER A 50 1.61 -0.57 -15.30
N LYS A 51 1.68 -1.88 -15.05
CA LYS A 51 0.59 -2.81 -15.39
C LYS A 51 -0.70 -2.47 -14.63
N ILE A 52 -0.59 -2.04 -13.38
CA ILE A 52 -1.76 -1.62 -12.59
C ILE A 52 -2.35 -0.33 -13.16
N CYS A 53 -1.51 0.64 -13.55
CA CYS A 53 -1.98 1.85 -14.21
C CYS A 53 -2.69 1.53 -15.53
N ASP A 54 -2.11 0.67 -16.37
CA ASP A 54 -2.70 0.29 -17.65
C ASP A 54 -4.10 -0.34 -17.46
N GLU A 55 -4.27 -1.18 -16.43
CA GLU A 55 -5.56 -1.76 -16.09
C GLU A 55 -6.56 -0.71 -15.57
N PHE A 56 -6.10 0.23 -14.76
CA PHE A 56 -6.95 1.33 -14.28
C PHE A 56 -7.40 2.22 -15.45
N GLU A 57 -6.49 2.56 -16.37
CA GLU A 57 -6.77 3.36 -17.57
C GLU A 57 -7.80 2.68 -18.48
N ARG A 58 -7.73 1.35 -18.62
CA ARG A 58 -8.70 0.54 -19.36
C ARG A 58 -10.11 0.69 -18.80
N ILE A 59 -10.25 0.76 -17.47
CA ILE A 59 -11.54 0.84 -16.78
C ILE A 59 -12.08 2.27 -16.72
N GLU A 60 -11.22 3.26 -16.46
CA GLU A 60 -11.57 4.68 -16.41
C GLU A 60 -10.40 5.51 -16.96
N PRO A 61 -10.55 6.14 -18.14
CA PRO A 61 -9.52 7.02 -18.69
C PRO A 61 -9.15 8.16 -17.73
N GLY A 62 -7.86 8.40 -17.55
CA GLY A 62 -7.29 9.37 -16.62
C GLY A 62 -7.07 8.85 -15.20
N SER A 63 -7.59 7.67 -14.86
CA SER A 63 -7.47 7.10 -13.52
C SER A 63 -6.04 6.69 -13.16
N SER A 64 -5.17 6.40 -14.14
CA SER A 64 -3.75 6.11 -13.89
C SER A 64 -3.03 7.22 -13.14
N ARG A 65 -3.32 8.48 -13.49
CA ARG A 65 -2.68 9.64 -12.85
C ARG A 65 -3.17 9.79 -11.40
N ALA A 66 -4.45 9.57 -11.17
CA ALA A 66 -5.04 9.57 -9.83
C ALA A 66 -4.44 8.44 -8.98
N LEU A 67 -4.28 7.24 -9.56
CA LEU A 67 -3.68 6.08 -8.91
C LEU A 67 -2.24 6.35 -8.47
N LYS A 68 -1.39 6.83 -9.38
CA LYS A 68 0.01 7.16 -9.04
C LYS A 68 0.08 8.13 -7.87
N LYS A 69 -0.66 9.24 -7.94
CA LYS A 69 -0.72 10.23 -6.86
C LYS A 69 -1.21 9.64 -5.53
N PHE A 70 -2.19 8.73 -5.59
CA PHE A 70 -2.71 8.05 -4.41
C PHE A 70 -1.66 7.12 -3.78
N ILE A 71 -0.99 6.30 -4.59
CA ILE A 71 0.04 5.36 -4.10
C ILE A 71 1.29 6.10 -3.61
N ASP A 72 1.73 7.16 -4.29
CA ASP A 72 2.87 7.99 -3.85
C ASP A 72 2.62 8.53 -2.44
N LYS A 73 1.41 9.04 -2.18
CA LYS A 73 1.01 9.51 -0.85
C LYS A 73 0.95 8.37 0.17
N ALA A 74 0.48 7.21 -0.22
CA ALA A 74 0.44 6.03 0.65
C ALA A 74 1.86 5.56 1.01
N GLN A 75 2.80 5.59 0.06
CA GLN A 75 4.21 5.28 0.28
C GLN A 75 4.86 6.24 1.27
N GLU A 76 4.67 7.56 1.11
CA GLU A 76 5.17 8.54 2.08
C GLU A 76 4.65 8.27 3.50
N ASN A 77 3.38 7.88 3.63
CA ASN A 77 2.78 7.57 4.90
C ASN A 77 3.34 6.29 5.52
N TYR A 78 3.57 5.26 4.70
CA TYR A 78 4.25 4.03 5.11
C TYR A 78 5.67 4.33 5.62
N ASP A 79 6.46 5.10 4.87
CA ASP A 79 7.84 5.42 5.22
C ASP A 79 7.94 6.18 6.55
N ILE A 80 7.00 7.09 6.82
CA ILE A 80 6.92 7.80 8.10
C ILE A 80 6.52 6.83 9.21
N ALA A 81 5.46 6.04 9.02
CA ALA A 81 4.97 5.13 10.04
C ALA A 81 6.03 4.09 10.44
N ILE A 82 6.63 3.40 9.47
CA ILE A 82 7.59 2.33 9.74
C ILE A 82 8.91 2.88 10.27
N ASN A 83 9.52 3.86 9.59
CA ASN A 83 10.87 4.28 9.97
C ASN A 83 10.87 5.25 11.17
N LYS A 84 9.81 6.04 11.37
CA LYS A 84 9.81 7.08 12.41
C LYS A 84 8.95 6.75 13.62
N VAL A 85 7.98 5.85 13.51
CA VAL A 85 6.99 5.60 14.58
C VAL A 85 7.13 4.19 15.15
N VAL A 86 7.11 3.15 14.31
CA VAL A 86 7.09 1.74 14.74
C VAL A 86 8.37 1.32 15.47
N LEU A 87 9.52 1.89 15.10
CA LEU A 87 10.81 1.58 15.71
C LEU A 87 11.09 2.37 17.02
N ARG A 88 10.16 3.20 17.50
CA ARG A 88 10.34 3.90 18.78
C ARG A 88 10.12 2.94 19.96
N PRO A 89 10.89 3.10 21.05
CA PRO A 89 10.87 2.15 22.17
C PRO A 89 9.54 2.14 22.95
N GLY A 90 8.63 3.10 22.69
CA GLY A 90 7.28 3.09 23.24
C GLY A 90 7.23 3.41 24.73
N LEU A 91 8.26 4.09 25.25
CA LEU A 91 8.42 4.35 26.69
C LEU A 91 7.50 5.48 27.17
N SER A 92 7.02 6.33 26.27
CA SER A 92 6.03 7.37 26.57
C SER A 92 5.12 7.68 25.38
N PRO A 93 3.81 7.88 25.59
CA PRO A 93 2.88 8.32 24.53
C PRO A 93 3.29 9.65 23.87
N LEU A 94 4.06 10.50 24.57
CA LEU A 94 4.58 11.77 24.05
C LEU A 94 5.68 11.56 22.99
N GLU A 95 6.31 10.38 22.93
CA GLU A 95 7.27 10.04 21.88
C GLU A 95 6.61 9.98 20.50
N LEU A 96 5.30 9.75 20.42
CA LEU A 96 4.56 9.73 19.15
C LEU A 96 4.23 11.15 18.66
N VAL A 97 4.33 12.15 19.54
CA VAL A 97 4.00 13.56 19.28
C VAL A 97 5.22 14.27 18.69
N THR A 98 5.40 14.12 17.38
CA THR A 98 6.42 14.88 16.62
C THR A 98 5.77 15.97 15.78
N LYS A 99 6.53 17.00 15.38
CA LYS A 99 6.04 18.03 14.43
C LYS A 99 5.44 17.39 13.16
N GLU A 100 6.06 16.32 12.68
CA GLU A 100 5.62 15.60 11.48
C GLU A 100 4.32 14.81 11.72
N THR A 101 4.15 14.17 12.88
CA THR A 101 2.90 13.49 13.27
C THR A 101 1.75 14.49 13.42
N ILE A 102 2.01 15.64 14.05
CA ILE A 102 1.01 16.71 14.25
C ILE A 102 0.57 17.32 12.92
N LEU A 103 1.50 17.54 11.99
CA LEU A 103 1.19 18.10 10.66
C LEU A 103 0.33 17.18 9.80
N LYS A 104 0.34 15.86 10.07
CA LYS A 104 -0.44 14.86 9.33
C LYS A 104 -1.63 14.31 10.12
N ILE A 105 -2.01 14.94 11.23
CA ILE A 105 -3.13 14.49 12.08
C ILE A 105 -4.45 14.41 11.26
N ASP A 106 -4.61 15.31 10.28
CA ASP A 106 -5.78 15.34 9.38
C ASP A 106 -5.92 14.09 8.51
N GLN A 107 -4.83 13.35 8.27
CA GLN A 107 -4.83 12.12 7.50
C GLN A 107 -5.37 10.94 8.31
N PHE A 108 -5.24 10.97 9.64
CA PHE A 108 -5.87 10.00 10.54
C PHE A 108 -7.40 10.22 10.63
N PHE A 109 -7.87 11.46 10.42
CA PHE A 109 -9.30 11.78 10.44
C PHE A 109 -10.00 11.57 9.08
N LYS A 110 -9.26 11.51 7.97
CA LYS A 110 -9.83 11.30 6.62
C LYS A 110 -9.85 9.81 6.28
N THR A 111 -11.04 9.22 6.17
CA THR A 111 -11.18 7.82 5.76
C THR A 111 -10.61 7.58 4.36
N ILE A 112 -10.00 6.41 4.15
CA ILE A 112 -9.49 5.97 2.84
C ILE A 112 -10.61 6.04 1.81
N SER A 113 -11.81 5.58 2.17
CA SER A 113 -13.00 5.64 1.31
C SER A 113 -13.32 7.06 0.83
N SER A 114 -13.26 8.07 1.70
CA SER A 114 -13.49 9.47 1.29
C SER A 114 -12.44 9.98 0.31
N GLN A 115 -11.18 9.56 0.46
CA GLN A 115 -10.10 9.95 -0.44
C GLN A 115 -10.25 9.26 -1.81
N VAL A 116 -10.50 7.96 -1.81
CA VAL A 116 -10.69 7.16 -3.03
C VAL A 116 -11.89 7.66 -3.83
N ARG A 117 -13.06 7.86 -3.20
CA ARG A 117 -14.28 8.33 -3.89
C ARG A 117 -14.19 9.75 -4.44
N LYS A 118 -13.25 10.57 -3.98
CA LYS A 118 -12.96 11.88 -4.58
C LYS A 118 -12.10 11.78 -5.84
N SER A 119 -11.30 10.73 -5.96
CA SER A 119 -10.32 10.57 -7.03
C SER A 119 -10.76 9.60 -8.12
N PHE A 120 -11.66 8.66 -7.81
CA PHE A 120 -12.17 7.66 -8.74
C PHE A 120 -13.70 7.70 -8.77
N LYS A 121 -14.29 7.69 -9.96
CA LYS A 121 -15.76 7.69 -10.13
C LYS A 121 -16.29 6.29 -10.38
N ASN A 122 -15.52 5.44 -11.06
CA ASN A 122 -15.91 4.08 -11.38
C ASN A 122 -16.01 3.23 -10.09
N PRO A 123 -17.18 2.61 -9.82
CA PRO A 123 -17.38 1.84 -8.59
C PRO A 123 -16.44 0.63 -8.49
N LYS A 124 -16.03 0.02 -9.62
CA LYS A 124 -15.11 -1.12 -9.62
C LYS A 124 -13.71 -0.72 -9.13
N LEU A 125 -13.23 0.46 -9.52
CA LEU A 125 -11.95 1.00 -9.06
C LEU A 125 -12.00 1.40 -7.59
N VAL A 126 -13.12 2.01 -7.16
CA VAL A 126 -13.35 2.35 -5.75
C VAL A 126 -13.33 1.09 -4.89
N SER A 127 -14.08 0.05 -5.26
CA SER A 127 -14.08 -1.24 -4.55
C SER A 127 -12.71 -1.91 -4.54
N THR A 128 -11.95 -1.79 -5.63
CA THR A 128 -10.59 -2.34 -5.73
C THR A 128 -9.64 -1.69 -4.73
N LEU A 129 -9.76 -0.38 -4.52
CA LEU A 129 -8.89 0.39 -3.61
C LEU A 129 -9.38 0.38 -2.15
N GLU A 130 -10.66 0.11 -1.92
CA GLU A 130 -11.24 0.02 -0.57
C GLU A 130 -11.03 -1.37 0.06
N PHE A 131 -10.77 -2.44 -0.69
CA PHE A 131 -10.62 -3.79 -0.14
C PHE A 131 -9.31 -3.96 0.69
N PRO A 132 -9.31 -4.67 1.85
CA PRO A 132 -10.40 -5.41 2.50
C PRO A 132 -10.84 -4.67 3.78
N VAL A 133 -11.75 -3.70 3.69
CA VAL A 133 -12.41 -3.22 4.93
C VAL A 133 -13.31 -4.31 5.51
#